data_AF-A0A359M4B2-F1
#
_entry.id   AF-A0A359M4B2-F1
#
_cell.length_a   1.000
_cell.length_b   1.000
_cell.length_c   1.000
_cell.angle_alpha   90.00
_cell.angle_beta   90.00
_cell.angle_gamma   90.00
#
_symmetry.space_group_name_H-M   'P 1'
#
loop_
_entity.id
_entity.type
_entity.pdbx_description
1 polymer ?
#
loop_
_entity_poly.entity_id
_entity_poly.type
_entity_poly.pdbx_seq_one_letter_code
_entity_poly.pdbx_strand_id
1 'polypeptide(L)'
;MMPRSPNAETAVNLYELLHQAHKWTAANSWQGIARLLLTTRVWRSGQGWQPFHDVVVYRESNDFKITASGLPNLVVRRAEALTQYLAEQLGVPRQEIDEHIGVYWRQPVIGGLQPHNLVGHAFRSLVVTILQHFGDPGLTYEEEVDPHTEFPGFQFATRSAQPKLDIVARRKGRLVALVSTRWRYRHDRVDLVDEALAYAPAARRQNAHCRLYAVIGEFAPTRLGKVLANCPPAMPHAALSAAVHFAPELLWNGLRENGRTANLKNLEWLVQQSGQWR
;
A
#
# COMPACT_ATOMS: atom_id res chain seq x y z
N MET A 1 -6.83 -19.18 10.60
CA MET A 1 -6.47 -17.78 10.33
C MET A 1 -5.74 -17.24 11.56
N MET A 2 -4.50 -16.76 11.41
CA MET A 2 -3.82 -16.11 12.53
C MET A 2 -4.52 -14.79 12.87
N PRO A 3 -4.66 -14.43 14.16
CA PRO A 3 -5.22 -13.16 14.54
C PRO A 3 -4.33 -12.02 14.02
N ARG A 4 -4.95 -10.94 13.52
CA ARG A 4 -4.22 -9.73 13.15
C ARG A 4 -3.53 -9.13 14.37
N SER A 5 -2.44 -8.40 14.15
CA SER A 5 -1.84 -7.63 15.23
C SER A 5 -2.82 -6.52 15.68
N PRO A 6 -2.80 -6.09 16.96
CA PRO A 6 -3.77 -5.11 17.48
C PRO A 6 -3.84 -3.80 16.68
N ASN A 7 -2.69 -3.36 16.17
CA ASN A 7 -2.55 -2.18 15.33
C ASN A 7 -3.15 -2.37 13.93
N ALA A 8 -3.00 -3.55 13.32
CA ALA A 8 -3.67 -3.86 12.05
C ALA A 8 -5.19 -3.95 12.24
N GLU A 9 -5.65 -4.59 13.31
CA GLU A 9 -7.06 -4.71 13.65
C GLU A 9 -7.71 -3.34 13.88
N THR A 10 -6.99 -2.41 14.52
CA THR A 10 -7.43 -1.01 14.68
C THR A 10 -7.68 -0.35 13.32
N ALA A 11 -6.78 -0.54 12.35
CA ALA A 11 -6.95 0.03 11.01
C ALA A 11 -8.17 -0.57 10.28
N VAL A 12 -8.38 -1.89 10.39
CA VAL A 12 -9.54 -2.57 9.80
C VAL A 12 -10.85 -2.06 10.42
N ASN A 13 -10.94 -1.99 11.75
CA ASN A 13 -12.14 -1.49 12.43
C ASN A 13 -12.50 -0.06 12.02
N LEU A 14 -11.50 0.83 11.91
CA LEU A 14 -11.73 2.19 11.41
C LEU A 14 -12.15 2.21 9.94
N TYR A 15 -11.59 1.32 9.12
CA TYR A 15 -11.98 1.20 7.72
C TYR A 15 -13.44 0.78 7.58
N GLU A 16 -13.90 -0.20 8.36
CA GLU A 16 -15.29 -0.65 8.35
C GLU A 16 -16.26 0.47 8.73
N LEU A 17 -15.94 1.23 9.78
CA LEU A 17 -16.77 2.37 10.20
C LEU A 17 -16.86 3.44 9.10
N LEU A 18 -15.73 3.77 8.47
CA LEU A 18 -15.72 4.73 7.36
C LEU A 18 -16.44 4.17 6.13
N HIS A 19 -16.27 2.88 5.83
CA HIS A 19 -16.93 2.23 4.70
C HIS A 19 -18.46 2.28 4.86
N GLN A 20 -18.99 2.01 6.05
CA GLN A 20 -20.41 2.15 6.35
C GLN A 20 -20.91 3.59 6.19
N ALA A 21 -20.14 4.57 6.65
CA ALA A 21 -20.50 5.98 6.57
C ALA A 21 -20.50 6.51 5.12
N HIS A 22 -19.50 6.11 4.31
CA HIS A 22 -19.29 6.63 2.97
C HIS A 22 -19.85 5.76 1.84
N LYS A 23 -20.26 4.51 2.15
CA LYS A 23 -20.80 3.54 1.19
C LYS A 23 -19.91 3.35 -0.04
N TRP A 24 -18.63 3.11 0.19
CA TRP A 24 -17.66 2.96 -0.90
C TRP A 24 -17.96 1.77 -1.81
N THR A 25 -17.54 1.89 -3.06
CA THR A 25 -17.46 0.83 -4.06
C THR A 25 -16.01 0.42 -4.26
N ALA A 26 -15.75 -0.61 -5.06
CA ALA A 26 -14.39 -1.00 -5.43
C ALA A 26 -13.56 0.19 -5.97
N ALA A 27 -14.18 1.04 -6.81
CA ALA A 27 -13.56 2.17 -7.47
C ALA A 27 -13.04 3.25 -6.52
N ASN A 28 -13.72 3.48 -5.39
CA ASN A 28 -13.35 4.52 -4.42
C ASN A 28 -12.94 3.97 -3.04
N SER A 29 -12.85 2.64 -2.89
CA SER A 29 -12.40 1.96 -1.67
C SER A 29 -11.03 2.41 -1.16
N TRP A 30 -10.17 2.90 -2.06
CA TRP A 30 -8.85 3.46 -1.73
C TRP A 30 -8.94 4.71 -0.85
N GLN A 31 -10.07 5.43 -0.88
CA GLN A 31 -10.27 6.62 -0.06
C GLN A 31 -10.17 6.30 1.44
N GLY A 32 -10.56 5.09 1.86
CA GLY A 32 -10.36 4.66 3.24
C GLY A 32 -8.89 4.53 3.60
N ILE A 33 -8.06 3.97 2.72
CA ILE A 33 -6.61 3.93 2.93
C ILE A 33 -6.05 5.35 3.03
N ALA A 34 -6.49 6.26 2.16
CA ALA A 34 -6.07 7.66 2.20
C ALA A 34 -6.46 8.35 3.52
N ARG A 35 -7.72 8.24 3.94
CA ARG A 35 -8.23 8.81 5.20
C ARG A 35 -7.52 8.25 6.43
N LEU A 36 -7.17 6.97 6.41
CA LEU A 36 -6.52 6.33 7.55
C LEU A 36 -5.01 6.64 7.58
N LEU A 37 -4.29 6.38 6.49
CA LEU A 37 -2.83 6.25 6.50
C LEU A 37 -2.06 7.48 5.97
N LEU A 38 -2.66 8.31 5.11
CA LEU A 38 -2.06 9.60 4.77
C LEU A 38 -2.18 10.56 5.96
N THR A 39 -1.34 11.58 6.00
CA THR A 39 -1.30 12.53 7.13
C THR A 39 -0.71 13.86 6.67
N THR A 40 -1.05 14.95 7.36
CA THR A 40 -0.36 16.25 7.22
C THR A 40 0.73 16.44 8.28
N ARG A 41 0.96 15.42 9.12
CA ARG A 41 1.87 15.47 10.26
C ARG A 41 3.11 14.63 10.01
N VAL A 42 4.22 14.99 10.67
CA VAL A 42 5.46 14.20 10.65
C VAL A 42 5.76 13.66 12.04
N TRP A 43 6.24 12.42 12.10
CA TRP A 43 6.74 11.85 13.35
C TRP A 43 8.17 12.31 13.62
N ARG A 44 8.41 12.89 14.80
CA ARG A 44 9.75 13.26 15.28
C ARG A 44 10.09 12.47 16.54
N SER A 45 11.27 11.83 16.55
CA SER A 45 11.73 11.06 17.72
C SER A 45 11.74 11.95 18.97
N GLY A 46 11.16 11.45 20.07
CA GLY A 46 11.02 12.18 21.33
C GLY A 46 9.95 13.29 21.35
N GLN A 47 9.31 13.61 20.22
CA GLN A 47 8.28 14.66 20.11
C GLN A 47 6.94 14.15 19.56
N GLY A 48 6.91 12.95 18.98
CA GLY A 48 5.71 12.36 18.40
C GLY A 48 5.26 13.05 17.10
N TRP A 49 3.96 12.98 16.80
CA TRP A 49 3.36 13.59 15.60
C TRP A 49 3.28 15.11 15.71
N GLN A 50 3.84 15.82 14.75
CA GLN A 50 3.89 17.28 14.71
C GLN A 50 3.24 17.80 13.42
N PRO A 51 2.47 18.91 13.46
CA PRO A 51 1.98 19.59 12.26
C PRO A 51 3.12 19.86 11.25
N PHE A 52 2.85 19.72 9.96
CA PHE A 52 3.89 19.84 8.94
C PHE A 52 3.41 20.50 7.65
N HIS A 53 3.75 21.79 7.51
CA HIS A 53 3.50 22.61 6.31
C HIS A 53 2.05 22.67 5.82
N ASP A 54 1.08 22.21 6.62
CA ASP A 54 -0.34 22.11 6.25
C ASP A 54 -0.59 21.38 4.92
N VAL A 55 0.22 20.38 4.59
CA VAL A 55 0.11 19.60 3.34
C VAL A 55 0.26 18.12 3.59
N VAL A 56 -0.30 17.30 2.70
CA VAL A 56 -0.14 15.84 2.72
C VAL A 56 1.35 15.47 2.65
N VAL A 57 1.79 14.70 3.64
CA VAL A 57 3.15 14.17 3.73
C VAL A 57 3.24 12.88 2.93
N TYR A 58 3.53 13.04 1.64
CA TYR A 58 3.58 11.94 0.69
C TYR A 58 4.99 11.40 0.46
N ARG A 59 6.05 11.94 1.07
CA ARG A 59 7.46 11.48 1.01
C ARG A 59 8.20 11.77 2.32
N GLU A 60 9.49 11.45 2.40
CA GLU A 60 10.33 11.78 3.56
C GLU A 60 10.31 13.29 3.86
N SER A 61 10.18 13.66 5.13
CA SER A 61 10.06 15.08 5.56
C SER A 61 11.22 15.96 5.09
N ASN A 62 12.42 15.38 4.95
CA ASN A 62 13.62 16.09 4.49
C ASN A 62 13.54 16.56 3.02
N ASP A 63 12.59 16.04 2.24
CA ASP A 63 12.34 16.46 0.86
C ASP A 63 11.52 17.76 0.80
N PHE A 64 10.85 18.16 1.89
CA PHE A 64 9.99 19.35 1.97
C PHE A 64 10.81 20.56 2.43
N LYS A 65 11.55 21.15 1.49
CA LYS A 65 12.45 22.28 1.79
C LYS A 65 11.78 23.60 1.43
N ILE A 66 11.85 24.55 2.35
CA ILE A 66 11.63 25.97 2.08
C ILE A 66 12.99 26.62 1.87
N THR A 67 13.17 27.37 0.78
CA THR A 67 14.44 28.05 0.49
C THR A 67 14.73 29.14 1.52
N ALA A 68 15.98 29.63 1.57
CA ALA A 68 16.34 30.76 2.43
C ALA A 68 15.50 32.02 2.14
N SER A 69 14.98 32.17 0.92
CA SER A 69 14.05 33.23 0.51
C SER A 69 12.59 32.97 0.86
N GLY A 70 12.27 31.92 1.62
CA GLY A 70 10.90 31.57 2.02
C GLY A 70 10.06 30.88 0.93
N LEU A 71 10.64 30.56 -0.23
CA LEU A 71 9.90 29.95 -1.34
C LEU A 71 9.84 28.43 -1.20
N PRO A 72 8.67 27.80 -1.44
CA PRO A 72 8.55 26.35 -1.42
C PRO A 72 9.29 25.72 -2.61
N ASN A 73 10.04 24.65 -2.34
CA ASN A 73 10.59 23.82 -3.41
C ASN A 73 9.47 23.08 -4.19
N LEU A 74 9.86 22.34 -5.22
CA LEU A 74 8.91 21.60 -6.05
C LEU A 74 8.09 20.58 -5.26
N VAL A 75 8.67 19.94 -4.24
CA VAL A 75 7.99 18.91 -3.42
C VAL A 75 6.86 19.53 -2.62
N VAL A 76 7.09 20.66 -1.95
CA VAL A 76 6.05 21.36 -1.19
C VAL A 76 4.93 21.84 -2.13
N ARG A 77 5.26 22.38 -3.32
CA ARG A 77 4.24 22.77 -4.30
C ARG A 77 3.41 21.59 -4.81
N ARG A 78 4.04 20.43 -5.02
CA ARG A 78 3.33 19.20 -5.40
C ARG A 78 2.50 18.64 -4.25
N ALA A 79 2.98 18.74 -3.02
CA ALA A 79 2.22 18.37 -1.83
C ALA A 79 0.95 19.23 -1.70
N GLU A 80 1.04 20.54 -1.98
CA GLU A 80 -0.12 21.42 -2.01
C GLU A 80 -1.13 20.98 -3.07
N ALA A 81 -0.69 20.74 -4.30
CA ALA A 81 -1.55 20.24 -5.38
C ALA A 81 -2.21 18.89 -5.05
N LEU A 82 -1.45 17.97 -4.44
CA LEU A 82 -1.98 16.69 -3.96
C LEU A 82 -3.02 16.90 -2.84
N THR A 83 -2.76 17.83 -1.92
CA THR A 83 -3.67 18.11 -0.80
C THR A 83 -4.99 18.68 -1.31
N GLN A 84 -4.94 19.61 -2.26
CA GLN A 84 -6.11 20.13 -2.95
C GLN A 84 -6.88 19.03 -3.67
N TYR A 85 -6.20 18.24 -4.50
CA TYR A 85 -6.84 17.14 -5.23
C TYR A 85 -7.47 16.11 -4.28
N LEU A 86 -6.76 15.73 -3.21
CA LEU A 86 -7.28 14.79 -2.23
C LEU A 86 -8.52 15.33 -1.52
N ALA A 87 -8.52 16.61 -1.13
CA ALA A 87 -9.68 17.24 -0.51
C ALA A 87 -10.91 17.20 -1.43
N GLU A 88 -10.74 17.52 -2.72
CA GLU A 88 -11.79 17.41 -3.73
C GLU A 88 -12.32 15.96 -3.86
N GLN A 89 -11.42 14.98 -3.95
CA GLN A 89 -11.82 13.56 -4.05
C GLN A 89 -12.54 13.05 -2.80
N LEU A 90 -12.18 13.58 -1.64
CA LEU A 90 -12.80 13.23 -0.36
C LEU A 90 -14.07 14.04 -0.06
N GLY A 91 -14.42 15.03 -0.90
CA GLY A 91 -15.58 15.89 -0.73
C GLY A 91 -15.49 16.79 0.51
N VAL A 92 -14.28 17.22 0.89
CA VAL A 92 -14.04 18.06 2.08
C VAL A 92 -13.34 19.37 1.70
N PRO A 93 -13.56 20.46 2.45
CA PRO A 93 -12.78 21.67 2.27
C PRO A 93 -11.28 21.41 2.46
N ARG A 94 -10.45 22.01 1.60
CA ARG A 94 -8.98 21.89 1.68
C ARG A 94 -8.42 22.29 3.05
N GLN A 95 -9.02 23.27 3.72
CA GLN A 95 -8.59 23.73 5.04
C GLN A 95 -8.87 22.71 6.16
N GLU A 96 -9.82 21.80 5.94
CA GLU A 96 -10.25 20.80 6.92
C GLU A 96 -9.60 19.43 6.67
N ILE A 97 -8.72 19.32 5.66
CA ILE A 97 -8.16 18.04 5.23
C ILE A 97 -7.44 17.28 6.37
N ASP A 98 -6.76 17.99 7.28
CA ASP A 98 -6.05 17.37 8.40
C ASP A 98 -7.01 16.64 9.36
N GLU A 99 -8.24 17.12 9.50
CA GLU A 99 -9.27 16.50 10.34
C GLU A 99 -9.80 15.19 9.71
N HIS A 100 -9.69 15.08 8.39
CA HIS A 100 -10.27 14.01 7.58
C HIS A 100 -9.29 12.93 7.12
N ILE A 101 -7.98 13.18 7.20
CA ILE A 101 -6.92 12.18 6.95
C ILE A 101 -6.12 11.91 8.22
N GLY A 102 -5.34 10.84 8.27
CA GLY A 102 -4.52 10.48 9.42
C GLY A 102 -5.31 9.96 10.61
N VAL A 103 -6.54 9.49 10.37
CA VAL A 103 -7.47 9.01 11.41
C VAL A 103 -6.86 7.85 12.20
N TYR A 104 -6.09 6.98 11.54
CA TYR A 104 -5.38 5.88 12.20
C TYR A 104 -4.29 6.39 13.16
N TRP A 105 -3.54 7.42 12.74
CA TRP A 105 -2.45 7.99 13.52
C TRP A 105 -2.93 8.76 14.76
N ARG A 106 -4.18 9.23 14.75
CA ARG A 106 -4.80 9.92 15.89
C ARG A 106 -5.35 8.97 16.95
N GLN A 107 -5.42 7.67 16.70
CA GLN A 107 -5.92 6.74 17.70
C GLN A 107 -4.99 6.71 18.92
N PRO A 108 -5.49 6.75 20.16
CA PRO A 108 -4.66 6.75 21.36
C PRO A 108 -3.66 5.59 21.42
N VAL A 109 -4.08 4.40 20.96
CA VAL A 109 -3.24 3.19 20.94
C VAL A 109 -2.16 3.20 19.85
N ILE A 110 -2.24 4.12 18.89
CA ILE A 110 -1.30 4.24 17.75
C ILE A 110 -0.45 5.50 17.86
N GLY A 111 -1.03 6.62 18.28
CA GLY A 111 -0.44 7.95 18.17
C GLY A 111 0.83 8.17 18.99
N GLY A 112 1.13 7.28 19.95
CA GLY A 112 2.39 7.28 20.70
C GLY A 112 3.49 6.38 20.10
N LEU A 113 3.20 5.63 19.04
CA LEU A 113 4.09 4.61 18.51
C LEU A 113 4.84 5.08 17.25
N GLN A 114 6.07 4.57 17.06
CA GLN A 114 6.86 4.88 15.88
C GLN A 114 6.24 4.23 14.61
N PRO A 115 6.05 4.99 13.51
CA PRO A 115 5.17 4.56 12.41
C PRO A 115 5.69 3.43 11.53
N HIS A 116 7.01 3.19 11.45
CA HIS A 116 7.62 2.42 10.36
C HIS A 116 7.07 1.00 10.21
N ASN A 117 6.93 0.23 11.29
CA ASN A 117 6.40 -1.13 11.20
C ASN A 117 4.86 -1.13 11.22
N LEU A 118 4.25 -0.19 11.96
CA LEU A 118 2.80 -0.14 12.13
C LEU A 118 2.05 0.08 10.82
N VAL A 119 2.57 0.98 9.97
CA VAL A 119 1.90 1.33 8.71
C VAL A 119 1.91 0.18 7.72
N GLY A 120 2.96 -0.64 7.71
CA GLY A 120 3.05 -1.80 6.83
C GLY A 120 1.97 -2.82 7.14
N HIS A 121 1.82 -3.17 8.42
CA HIS A 121 0.80 -4.11 8.89
C HIS A 121 -0.61 -3.59 8.63
N ALA A 122 -0.88 -2.32 8.97
CA ALA A 122 -2.16 -1.68 8.70
C ALA A 122 -2.48 -1.69 7.20
N PHE A 123 -1.54 -1.28 6.35
CA PHE A 123 -1.75 -1.24 4.90
C PHE A 123 -2.06 -2.61 4.32
N ARG A 124 -1.34 -3.66 4.73
CA ARG A 124 -1.63 -5.05 4.32
C ARG A 124 -3.06 -5.44 4.68
N SER A 125 -3.46 -5.29 5.94
CA SER A 125 -4.79 -5.72 6.39
C SER A 125 -5.91 -4.92 5.74
N LEU A 126 -5.67 -3.63 5.42
CA LEU A 126 -6.61 -2.84 4.62
C LEU A 126 -6.76 -3.36 3.19
N VAL A 127 -5.67 -3.79 2.54
CA VAL A 127 -5.73 -4.44 1.21
C VAL A 127 -6.55 -5.73 1.29
N VAL A 128 -6.33 -6.57 2.30
CA VAL A 128 -7.15 -7.78 2.52
C VAL A 128 -8.61 -7.43 2.72
N THR A 129 -8.91 -6.43 3.55
CA THR A 129 -10.28 -5.99 3.84
C THR A 129 -11.00 -5.54 2.57
N ILE A 130 -10.34 -4.73 1.73
CA ILE A 130 -10.89 -4.30 0.43
C ILE A 130 -11.16 -5.50 -0.49
N LEU A 131 -10.22 -6.46 -0.56
CA LEU A 131 -10.39 -7.67 -1.35
C LEU A 131 -11.52 -8.56 -0.82
N GLN A 132 -11.75 -8.60 0.49
CA GLN A 132 -12.88 -9.34 1.10
C GLN A 132 -14.23 -8.68 0.80
N HIS A 133 -14.31 -7.35 0.80
CA HIS A 133 -15.55 -6.63 0.49
C HIS A 133 -15.94 -6.68 -0.98
N PHE A 134 -14.96 -6.49 -1.86
CA PHE A 134 -15.24 -6.21 -3.27
C PHE A 134 -14.70 -7.26 -4.24
N GLY A 135 -13.76 -8.10 -3.80
CA GLY A 135 -13.15 -9.15 -4.63
C GLY A 135 -14.04 -10.38 -4.80
N ASP A 136 -13.47 -11.45 -5.34
CA ASP A 136 -14.18 -12.71 -5.55
C ASP A 136 -14.55 -13.37 -4.20
N PRO A 137 -15.84 -13.60 -3.91
CA PRO A 137 -16.29 -14.16 -2.64
C PRO A 137 -15.90 -15.64 -2.44
N GLY A 138 -15.45 -16.32 -3.50
CA GLY A 138 -14.91 -17.67 -3.44
C GLY A 138 -13.44 -17.73 -3.01
N LEU A 139 -12.83 -16.59 -2.69
CA LEU A 139 -11.46 -16.50 -2.20
C LEU A 139 -11.41 -16.32 -0.69
N THR A 140 -10.39 -16.92 -0.08
CA THR A 140 -9.98 -16.64 1.29
C THR A 140 -8.59 -16.02 1.28
N TYR A 141 -8.34 -15.08 2.17
CA TYR A 141 -7.07 -14.38 2.30
C TYR A 141 -6.44 -14.68 3.65
N GLU A 142 -5.18 -15.08 3.65
CA GLU A 142 -4.39 -15.31 4.85
C GLU A 142 -3.21 -14.34 4.89
N GLU A 143 -3.02 -13.67 6.02
CA GLU A 143 -1.94 -12.72 6.23
C GLU A 143 -0.74 -13.36 6.94
N GLU A 144 0.48 -12.87 6.67
CA GLU A 144 1.71 -13.24 7.40
C GLU A 144 2.00 -14.75 7.40
N VAL A 145 1.78 -15.41 6.26
CA VAL A 145 1.94 -16.86 6.13
C VAL A 145 3.42 -17.22 6.13
N ASP A 146 3.78 -18.26 6.88
CA ASP A 146 5.15 -18.79 6.88
C ASP A 146 5.46 -19.50 5.55
N PRO A 147 6.43 -19.02 4.77
CA PRO A 147 6.75 -19.63 3.47
C PRO A 147 7.30 -21.04 3.58
N HIS A 148 7.91 -21.44 4.71
CA HIS A 148 8.40 -22.81 4.89
C HIS A 148 7.26 -23.80 5.16
N THR A 149 6.18 -23.33 5.78
CA THR A 149 4.96 -24.12 5.92
C THR A 149 4.16 -24.15 4.62
N GLU A 150 4.10 -23.01 3.91
CA GLU A 150 3.39 -22.91 2.62
C GLU A 150 4.07 -23.75 1.53
N PHE A 151 5.41 -23.74 1.50
CA PHE A 151 6.23 -24.39 0.48
C PHE A 151 7.27 -25.32 1.12
N PRO A 152 6.85 -26.47 1.69
CA PRO A 152 7.77 -27.38 2.37
C PRO A 152 8.90 -27.85 1.43
N GLY A 153 10.13 -27.81 1.94
CA GLY A 153 11.33 -28.25 1.22
C GLY A 153 11.88 -27.26 0.19
N PHE A 154 11.27 -26.07 0.04
CA PHE A 154 11.83 -25.01 -0.81
C PHE A 154 12.85 -24.18 -0.01
N GLN A 155 14.03 -23.94 -0.58
CA GLN A 155 15.04 -23.07 0.01
C GLN A 155 14.82 -21.64 -0.48
N PHE A 156 14.58 -20.72 0.45
CA PHE A 156 14.37 -19.31 0.14
C PHE A 156 15.64 -18.51 0.43
N ALA A 157 16.15 -17.81 -0.58
CA ALA A 157 17.18 -16.80 -0.39
C ALA A 157 16.51 -15.47 0.01
N THR A 158 16.25 -15.29 1.31
CA THR A 158 15.69 -14.02 1.83
C THR A 158 16.65 -13.36 2.81
N ARG A 159 16.55 -12.04 2.95
CA ARG A 159 17.33 -11.27 3.94
C ARG A 159 16.74 -11.35 5.36
N SER A 160 15.48 -11.78 5.49
CA SER A 160 14.81 -11.88 6.79
C SER A 160 15.15 -13.19 7.46
N ALA A 161 15.46 -13.15 8.76
CA ALA A 161 15.62 -14.35 9.58
C ALA A 161 14.28 -15.11 9.77
N GLN A 162 13.16 -14.39 9.66
CA GLN A 162 11.81 -14.93 9.72
C GLN A 162 11.01 -14.38 8.54
N PRO A 163 11.16 -14.95 7.34
CA PRO A 163 10.42 -14.49 6.18
C PRO A 163 8.93 -14.78 6.34
N LYS A 164 8.09 -13.89 5.81
CA LYS A 164 6.64 -14.01 5.82
C LYS A 164 6.08 -13.61 4.46
N LEU A 165 5.10 -14.37 3.98
CA LEU A 165 4.29 -13.99 2.84
C LEU A 165 3.22 -13.01 3.35
N ASP A 166 3.19 -11.80 2.80
CA ASP A 166 2.26 -10.78 3.26
C ASP A 166 0.81 -11.27 3.17
N ILE A 167 0.36 -11.65 1.98
CA ILE A 167 -1.01 -12.15 1.75
C ILE A 167 -0.96 -13.35 0.81
N VAL A 168 -1.59 -14.44 1.25
CA VAL A 168 -1.88 -15.63 0.45
C VAL A 168 -3.36 -15.67 0.12
N ALA A 169 -3.71 -15.66 -1.16
CA ALA A 169 -5.08 -15.85 -1.61
C ALA A 169 -5.31 -17.30 -2.01
N ARG A 170 -6.40 -17.90 -1.51
CA ARG A 170 -6.78 -19.28 -1.83
C ARG A 170 -8.17 -19.39 -2.39
N ARG A 171 -8.36 -20.34 -3.31
CA ARG A 171 -9.66 -20.80 -3.77
C ARG A 171 -9.83 -22.26 -3.38
N LYS A 172 -10.86 -22.59 -2.60
CA LYS A 172 -11.12 -23.97 -2.12
C LYS A 172 -9.85 -24.61 -1.51
N GLY A 173 -9.11 -23.84 -0.70
CA GLY A 173 -7.86 -24.27 -0.05
C GLY A 173 -6.62 -24.30 -0.93
N ARG A 174 -6.71 -24.06 -2.25
CA ARG A 174 -5.55 -24.03 -3.15
C ARG A 174 -5.01 -22.61 -3.28
N LEU A 175 -3.69 -22.46 -3.25
CA LEU A 175 -2.99 -21.21 -3.55
C LEU A 175 -3.31 -20.73 -4.97
N VAL A 176 -3.79 -19.50 -5.14
CA VAL A 176 -4.10 -18.91 -6.46
C VAL A 176 -3.41 -17.57 -6.71
N ALA A 177 -3.04 -16.85 -5.65
CA ALA A 177 -2.21 -15.66 -5.76
C ALA A 177 -1.42 -15.39 -4.48
N LEU A 178 -0.29 -14.71 -4.63
CA LEU A 178 0.42 -14.05 -3.55
C LEU A 178 0.36 -12.53 -3.77
N VAL A 179 0.21 -11.77 -2.70
CA VAL A 179 0.22 -10.31 -2.76
C VAL A 179 1.22 -9.79 -1.74
N SER A 180 2.32 -9.21 -2.21
CA SER A 180 3.29 -8.49 -1.36
C SER A 180 2.87 -7.02 -1.25
N THR A 181 2.95 -6.45 -0.06
CA THR A 181 2.42 -5.11 0.25
C THR A 181 3.48 -4.18 0.84
N ARG A 182 3.64 -2.96 0.31
CA ARG A 182 4.57 -1.97 0.87
C ARG A 182 3.95 -0.58 0.88
N TRP A 183 3.72 -0.03 2.08
CA TRP A 183 3.30 1.37 2.19
C TRP A 183 4.38 2.34 1.70
N ARG A 184 5.65 2.07 2.00
CA ARG A 184 6.80 2.80 1.48
C ARG A 184 7.78 1.82 0.87
N TYR A 185 8.34 2.18 -0.28
CA TYR A 185 9.40 1.41 -0.91
C TYR A 185 10.71 2.16 -0.68
N ARG A 186 11.73 1.49 -0.13
CA ARG A 186 13.06 2.11 0.00
C ARG A 186 14.03 1.45 -0.95
N HIS A 187 14.95 2.23 -1.50
CA HIS A 187 15.84 1.77 -2.55
C HIS A 187 16.91 0.77 -2.07
N ASP A 188 17.23 0.79 -0.77
CA ASP A 188 18.10 -0.16 -0.06
C ASP A 188 17.39 -1.49 0.24
N ARG A 189 16.05 -1.52 0.10
CA ARG A 189 15.16 -2.64 0.40
C ARG A 189 14.36 -3.00 -0.84
N VAL A 190 15.00 -3.68 -1.79
CA VAL A 190 14.38 -4.18 -3.04
C VAL A 190 13.48 -5.40 -2.78
N ASP A 191 12.88 -5.44 -1.59
CA ASP A 191 12.29 -6.65 -1.01
C ASP A 191 11.16 -7.18 -1.89
N LEU A 192 10.38 -6.33 -2.56
CA LEU A 192 9.28 -6.79 -3.43
C LEU A 192 9.73 -7.63 -4.62
N VAL A 193 10.83 -7.24 -5.28
CA VAL A 193 11.32 -7.97 -6.46
C VAL A 193 12.05 -9.23 -6.01
N ASP A 194 12.86 -9.12 -4.95
CA ASP A 194 13.58 -10.24 -4.36
C ASP A 194 12.60 -11.30 -3.82
N GLU A 195 11.54 -10.89 -3.12
CA GLU A 195 10.45 -11.77 -2.66
C GLU A 195 9.72 -12.42 -3.83
N ALA A 196 9.39 -11.65 -4.86
CA ALA A 196 8.73 -12.22 -6.04
C ALA A 196 9.60 -13.29 -6.71
N LEU A 197 10.91 -13.04 -6.84
CA LEU A 197 11.86 -14.02 -7.39
C LEU A 197 12.04 -15.24 -6.48
N ALA A 198 12.02 -15.05 -5.15
CA ALA A 198 12.13 -16.13 -4.19
C ALA A 198 10.89 -17.02 -4.16
N TYR A 199 9.69 -16.44 -4.19
CA TYR A 199 8.43 -17.16 -3.98
C TYR A 199 7.73 -17.59 -5.26
N ALA A 200 7.89 -16.87 -6.38
CA ALA A 200 7.19 -17.21 -7.62
C ALA A 200 7.47 -18.64 -8.12
N PRO A 201 8.72 -19.15 -8.11
CA PRO A 201 8.98 -20.51 -8.55
C PRO A 201 8.30 -21.57 -7.67
N ALA A 202 8.31 -21.38 -6.34
CA ALA A 202 7.65 -22.29 -5.39
C ALA A 202 6.13 -22.28 -5.58
N ALA A 203 5.54 -21.09 -5.66
CA ALA A 203 4.11 -20.90 -5.89
C ALA A 203 3.66 -21.51 -7.22
N ARG A 204 4.43 -21.31 -8.30
CA ARG A 204 4.11 -21.84 -9.63
C ARG A 204 4.29 -23.36 -9.75
N ARG A 205 5.12 -23.98 -8.91
CA ARG A 205 5.21 -25.45 -8.80
C ARG A 205 3.96 -26.05 -8.18
N GLN A 206 3.37 -25.38 -7.20
CA GLN A 206 2.10 -25.83 -6.59
C GLN A 206 0.89 -25.50 -7.46
N ASN A 207 0.89 -24.33 -8.10
CA ASN A 207 -0.14 -23.92 -9.06
C ASN A 207 0.49 -23.08 -10.19
N ALA A 208 0.57 -23.65 -11.39
CA ALA A 208 1.16 -23.00 -12.57
C ALA A 208 0.49 -21.67 -12.95
N HIS A 209 -0.75 -21.44 -12.52
CA HIS A 209 -1.49 -20.20 -12.76
C HIS A 209 -1.35 -19.18 -11.63
N CYS A 210 -0.64 -19.50 -10.54
CA CYS A 210 -0.46 -18.60 -9.41
C CYS A 210 0.18 -17.28 -9.85
N ARG A 211 -0.48 -16.18 -9.49
CA ARG A 211 -0.03 -14.81 -9.78
C ARG A 211 0.60 -14.17 -8.56
N LEU A 212 1.56 -13.28 -8.78
CA LEU A 212 2.22 -12.54 -7.71
C LEU A 212 2.02 -11.05 -7.98
N TYR A 213 1.48 -10.32 -7.02
CA TYR A 213 1.20 -8.89 -7.15
C TYR A 213 2.01 -8.10 -6.13
N ALA A 214 2.44 -6.90 -6.51
CA ALA A 214 2.98 -5.92 -5.58
C ALA A 214 1.94 -4.80 -5.37
N VAL A 215 1.45 -4.61 -4.15
CA VAL A 215 0.52 -3.53 -3.79
C VAL A 215 1.26 -2.46 -2.98
N ILE A 216 1.22 -1.20 -3.44
CA ILE A 216 2.20 -0.18 -3.07
C ILE A 216 1.51 1.14 -2.66
N GLY A 217 2.00 1.75 -1.59
CA GLY A 217 1.65 3.10 -1.12
C GLY A 217 2.72 4.18 -1.36
N GLU A 218 3.78 3.84 -2.10
CA GLU A 218 4.89 4.72 -2.43
C GLU A 218 4.48 5.77 -3.48
N PHE A 219 4.96 7.00 -3.31
CA PHE A 219 4.67 8.11 -4.22
C PHE A 219 5.89 8.54 -5.05
N ALA A 220 7.11 8.11 -4.72
CA ALA A 220 8.31 8.48 -5.45
C ALA A 220 8.38 7.76 -6.83
N PRO A 221 8.29 8.48 -7.97
CA PRO A 221 8.23 7.83 -9.29
C PRO A 221 9.49 7.01 -9.63
N THR A 222 10.66 7.43 -9.17
CA THR A 222 11.92 6.71 -9.36
C THR A 222 11.94 5.37 -8.64
N ARG A 223 11.24 5.26 -7.51
CA ARG A 223 11.12 4.03 -6.73
C ARG A 223 10.08 3.09 -7.34
N LEU A 224 8.93 3.64 -7.71
CA LEU A 224 7.88 2.91 -8.43
C LEU A 224 8.38 2.37 -9.78
N GLY A 225 9.18 3.15 -10.51
CA GLY A 225 9.78 2.73 -11.77
C GLY A 225 10.63 1.45 -11.65
N LYS A 226 11.29 1.21 -10.52
CA LYS A 226 12.06 -0.03 -10.28
C LYS A 226 11.16 -1.25 -10.17
N VAL A 227 10.01 -1.13 -9.52
CA VAL A 227 9.03 -2.22 -9.45
C VAL A 227 8.40 -2.47 -10.82
N LEU A 228 8.02 -1.40 -11.52
CA LEU A 228 7.44 -1.48 -12.86
C LEU A 228 8.39 -2.11 -13.89
N ALA A 229 9.70 -1.88 -13.78
CA ALA A 229 10.70 -2.52 -14.62
C ALA A 229 10.73 -4.06 -14.46
N ASN A 230 10.17 -4.58 -13.37
CA ASN A 230 10.06 -6.01 -13.07
C ASN A 230 8.61 -6.52 -13.22
N CYS A 231 7.79 -5.83 -14.02
CA CYS A 231 6.41 -6.21 -14.35
C CYS A 231 6.20 -6.21 -15.87
N PRO A 232 5.20 -6.92 -16.39
CA PRO A 232 4.74 -6.72 -17.77
C PRO A 232 4.19 -5.29 -17.95
N PRO A 233 4.37 -4.67 -19.13
CA PRO A 233 5.04 -5.20 -20.33
C PRO A 233 6.57 -5.04 -20.32
N ALA A 234 7.16 -4.32 -19.34
CA ALA A 234 8.60 -4.04 -19.31
C ALA A 234 9.46 -5.32 -19.22
N MET A 235 8.94 -6.36 -18.54
CA MET A 235 9.57 -7.67 -18.46
C MET A 235 8.54 -8.78 -18.78
N PRO A 236 8.58 -9.38 -19.98
CA PRO A 236 7.58 -10.37 -20.42
C PRO A 236 7.46 -11.62 -19.54
N HIS A 237 8.58 -12.04 -18.92
CA HIS A 237 8.65 -13.19 -18.02
C HIS A 237 8.87 -12.79 -16.56
N ALA A 238 8.29 -11.67 -16.17
CA ALA A 238 8.39 -11.15 -14.81
C ALA A 238 7.92 -12.13 -13.73
N ALA A 239 8.57 -12.07 -12.57
CA ALA A 239 8.07 -12.72 -11.36
C ALA A 239 6.76 -12.06 -10.89
N LEU A 240 6.71 -10.73 -10.90
CA LEU A 240 5.50 -9.96 -10.62
C LEU A 240 4.57 -9.95 -11.83
N SER A 241 3.29 -10.21 -11.59
CA SER A 241 2.22 -10.13 -12.60
C SER A 241 1.75 -8.70 -12.82
N ALA A 242 1.77 -7.86 -11.79
CA ALA A 242 1.55 -6.42 -11.89
C ALA A 242 2.05 -5.67 -10.64
N ALA A 243 2.32 -4.37 -10.81
CA ALA A 243 2.44 -3.41 -9.73
C ALA A 243 1.14 -2.63 -9.60
N VAL A 244 0.54 -2.69 -8.42
CA VAL A 244 -0.71 -2.03 -8.05
C VAL A 244 -0.37 -0.91 -7.08
N HIS A 245 -0.76 0.33 -7.39
CA HIS A 245 -0.74 1.40 -6.42
C HIS A 245 -2.13 1.53 -5.80
N PHE A 246 -2.22 1.90 -4.52
CA PHE A 246 -3.53 1.97 -3.85
C PHE A 246 -4.48 2.97 -4.54
N ALA A 247 -3.94 4.10 -5.03
CA ALA A 247 -4.66 5.12 -5.79
C ALA A 247 -3.71 5.87 -6.74
N PRO A 248 -3.36 5.32 -7.91
CA PRO A 248 -2.40 5.93 -8.83
C PRO A 248 -2.82 7.32 -9.33
N GLU A 249 -4.11 7.66 -9.31
CA GLU A 249 -4.64 8.99 -9.60
C GLU A 249 -4.07 10.08 -8.66
N LEU A 250 -3.67 9.74 -7.43
CA LEU A 250 -2.99 10.67 -6.54
C LEU A 250 -1.62 11.08 -7.09
N LEU A 251 -0.95 10.20 -7.84
CA LEU A 251 0.32 10.49 -8.52
C LEU A 251 0.07 11.31 -9.78
N TRP A 252 -0.85 10.84 -10.62
CA TRP A 252 -1.06 11.42 -11.95
C TRP A 252 -1.74 12.78 -11.88
N ASN A 253 -2.81 12.89 -11.10
CA ASN A 253 -3.61 14.10 -11.01
C ASN A 253 -3.19 14.97 -9.82
N GLY A 254 -3.02 14.35 -8.65
CA GLY A 254 -2.64 15.08 -7.42
C GLY A 254 -1.23 15.67 -7.51
N LEU A 255 -0.22 14.84 -7.76
CA LEU A 255 1.17 15.29 -7.87
C LEU A 255 1.56 15.82 -9.26
N ARG A 256 0.69 15.65 -10.26
CA ARG A 256 0.95 16.02 -11.67
C ARG A 256 2.20 15.36 -12.22
N GLU A 257 2.41 14.08 -11.92
CA GLU A 257 3.56 13.31 -12.39
C GLU A 257 3.48 13.00 -13.89
N ASN A 258 4.64 12.97 -14.56
CA ASN A 258 4.77 12.95 -16.02
C ASN A 258 4.71 11.54 -16.65
N GLY A 259 3.71 10.74 -16.31
CA GLY A 259 3.42 9.47 -16.99
C GLY A 259 4.40 8.32 -16.72
N ARG A 260 5.52 8.53 -16.00
CA ARG A 260 6.47 7.47 -15.60
C ARG A 260 5.84 6.30 -14.84
N THR A 261 4.68 6.55 -14.25
CA THR A 261 3.90 5.60 -13.45
C THR A 261 2.61 5.16 -14.15
N ALA A 262 2.45 5.42 -15.46
CA ALA A 262 1.21 5.16 -16.20
C ALA A 262 0.82 3.67 -16.25
N ASN A 263 1.78 2.77 -16.09
CA ASN A 263 1.52 1.32 -16.09
C ASN A 263 1.09 0.77 -14.71
N LEU A 264 1.06 1.59 -13.66
CA LEU A 264 0.51 1.17 -12.37
C LEU A 264 -0.96 0.81 -12.53
N LYS A 265 -1.34 -0.31 -11.92
CA LYS A 265 -2.75 -0.67 -11.74
C LYS A 265 -3.28 -0.03 -10.46
N ASN A 266 -4.60 0.10 -10.33
CA ASN A 266 -5.27 0.58 -9.12
C ASN A 266 -5.89 -0.59 -8.34
N LEU A 267 -6.41 -0.33 -7.13
CA LEU A 267 -7.06 -1.35 -6.32
C LEU A 267 -8.31 -1.93 -6.97
N GLU A 268 -9.09 -1.12 -7.68
CA GLU A 268 -10.25 -1.58 -8.42
C GLU A 268 -9.87 -2.66 -9.45
N TRP A 269 -8.78 -2.44 -10.20
CA TRP A 269 -8.26 -3.44 -11.11
C TRP A 269 -7.86 -4.72 -10.37
N LEU A 270 -7.18 -4.62 -9.23
CA LEU A 270 -6.81 -5.80 -8.44
C LEU A 270 -8.03 -6.57 -7.95
N VAL A 271 -9.06 -5.86 -7.49
CA VAL A 271 -10.37 -6.41 -7.12
C VAL A 271 -10.99 -7.18 -8.29
N GLN A 272 -11.06 -6.58 -9.48
CA GLN A 272 -11.58 -7.24 -10.68
C GLN A 272 -10.75 -8.46 -11.08
N GLN A 273 -9.42 -8.37 -10.96
CA GLN A 273 -8.51 -9.46 -11.28
C GLN A 273 -8.66 -10.65 -10.34
N SER A 274 -9.10 -10.45 -9.10
CA SER A 274 -9.31 -11.54 -8.15
C SER A 274 -10.32 -12.58 -8.66
N GLY A 275 -11.31 -12.16 -9.46
CA GLY A 275 -12.25 -13.06 -10.13
C GLY A 275 -11.63 -13.98 -11.19
N GLN A 276 -10.40 -13.68 -11.62
CA GLN A 276 -9.65 -14.46 -12.62
C GLN A 276 -8.63 -15.40 -11.99
N TRP A 277 -8.44 -15.37 -10.67
CA TRP A 277 -7.46 -16.23 -9.98
C TRP A 277 -7.99 -17.66 -9.87
N ARG A 278 -7.21 -18.61 -10.42
CA ARG A 278 -7.54 -20.03 -10.57
C ARG A 278 -6.51 -20.91 -9.92
#